data_AF-A0A7I4AI39-F1
#
_entry.id   AF-A0A7I4AI39-F1
#
_cell.length_a   1.000
_cell.length_b   1.000
_cell.length_c   1.000
_cell.angle_alpha   90.00
_cell.angle_beta   90.00
_cell.angle_gamma   90.00
#
_symmetry.space_group_name_H-M   'P 1'
#
loop_
_entity.id
_entity.type
_entity.pdbx_description
1 polymer ?
#
loop_
_entity_poly.entity_id
_entity_poly.type
_entity_poly.pdbx_seq_one_letter_code
_entity_poly.pdbx_strand_id
1 'polypeptide(L)'
;MFNHSEDECHSPKPYERIVYTGEGWLASAQAIVASFCFSLAGFCLEHPRRTQFSTMADAAEVEIAQPKKRTFKKFTFRGVDLDALLDTSMDELVELFHARARRRFQRGLKRKPMALIKKLRKAKREAPTGEKPEPVRTHLRNMIIVPEMIGSVIGVYNGKTFNQVEIKPEMIGHYLAEFSISYKPVKHGRPGIGATHSSRFIPLK
;
A
#
# COMPACT_ATOMS: atom_id res chain seq x y z
N MET A 1 -19.59 -5.50 -50.22
CA MET A 1 -20.14 -4.98 -48.96
C MET A 1 -20.08 -6.10 -47.93
N PHE A 2 -19.78 -5.79 -46.66
CA PHE A 2 -20.29 -6.54 -45.51
C PHE A 2 -20.13 -5.67 -44.27
N ASN A 3 -21.23 -5.13 -43.76
CA ASN A 3 -21.24 -4.28 -42.58
C ASN A 3 -21.41 -5.18 -41.35
N HIS A 4 -20.50 -5.10 -40.37
CA HIS A 4 -20.79 -5.52 -39.00
C HIS A 4 -21.12 -4.28 -38.17
N SER A 5 -22.39 -3.91 -38.21
CA SER A 5 -23.03 -3.06 -37.22
C SER A 5 -23.33 -3.90 -35.98
N GLU A 6 -22.62 -3.64 -34.89
CA GLU A 6 -22.91 -4.18 -33.55
C GLU A 6 -23.03 -3.03 -32.56
N ASP A 7 -23.99 -2.14 -32.83
CA ASP A 7 -24.60 -1.33 -31.78
C ASP A 7 -25.63 -2.21 -31.06
N GLU A 8 -25.35 -2.55 -29.80
CA GLU A 8 -26.20 -2.06 -28.71
C GLU A 8 -25.56 -2.28 -27.33
N CYS A 9 -25.87 -1.38 -26.41
CA CYS A 9 -25.43 -1.48 -25.02
C CYS A 9 -26.49 -2.19 -24.17
N HIS A 10 -26.08 -3.09 -23.30
CA HIS A 10 -26.84 -3.42 -22.09
C HIS A 10 -26.01 -3.12 -20.85
N SER A 11 -26.28 -1.97 -20.25
CA SER A 11 -25.66 -1.53 -18.99
C SER A 11 -26.24 -2.32 -17.81
N PRO A 12 -25.42 -2.80 -16.86
CA PRO A 12 -25.93 -3.30 -15.60
C PRO A 12 -26.61 -2.16 -14.81
N LYS A 13 -27.83 -2.39 -14.33
CA LYS A 13 -28.53 -1.43 -13.46
C LYS A 13 -27.92 -1.42 -12.05
N PRO A 14 -27.92 -0.27 -11.34
CA PRO A 14 -27.23 -0.12 -10.06
C PRO A 14 -28.16 -0.33 -8.85
N TYR A 15 -27.54 -0.69 -7.72
CA TYR A 15 -28.02 -0.72 -6.32
C TYR A 15 -29.41 -1.33 -6.03
N GLU A 16 -29.45 -2.15 -4.97
CA GLU A 16 -30.62 -2.21 -4.08
C GLU A 16 -30.15 -1.91 -2.65
N ARG A 17 -31.03 -1.30 -1.85
CA ARG A 17 -30.67 -0.56 -0.64
C ARG A 17 -31.47 -1.07 0.54
N ILE A 18 -30.81 -1.76 1.47
CA ILE A 18 -31.38 -2.07 2.79
C ILE A 18 -30.76 -1.12 3.82
N VAL A 19 -31.61 -0.57 4.68
CA VAL A 19 -31.32 0.56 5.57
C VAL A 19 -30.78 0.12 6.92
N TYR A 20 -29.89 0.93 7.50
CA TYR A 20 -29.67 0.92 8.94
C TYR A 20 -30.83 1.66 9.61
N THR A 21 -31.58 0.97 10.47
CA THR A 21 -32.43 1.57 11.50
C THR A 21 -31.87 1.11 12.85
N GLY A 22 -31.29 2.05 13.61
CA GLY A 22 -30.73 1.76 14.93
C GLY A 22 -31.70 2.12 16.04
N GLU A 23 -32.06 1.14 16.85
CA GLU A 23 -32.76 1.24 18.15
C GLU A 23 -32.65 -0.18 18.79
N GLY A 24 -32.59 -0.36 20.11
CA GLY A 24 -32.68 0.65 21.17
C GLY A 24 -33.00 0.05 22.56
N TRP A 25 -32.50 -1.15 22.88
CA TRP A 25 -32.80 -1.84 24.16
C TRP A 25 -31.50 -2.24 24.87
N LEU A 26 -31.09 -1.62 25.99
CA LEU A 26 -31.66 -1.59 27.35
C LEU A 26 -31.42 -2.86 28.18
N ALA A 27 -30.53 -2.67 29.17
CA ALA A 27 -30.53 -3.25 30.52
C ALA A 27 -30.72 -4.77 30.73
N SER A 28 -29.63 -5.43 31.13
CA SER A 28 -29.63 -6.51 32.12
C SER A 28 -28.56 -6.20 33.16
N ALA A 29 -28.88 -6.23 34.45
CA ALA A 29 -27.99 -5.79 35.52
C ALA A 29 -28.02 -6.70 36.76
N GLN A 30 -26.93 -6.60 37.54
CA GLN A 30 -26.77 -6.95 38.96
C GLN A 30 -26.57 -8.42 39.44
N ALA A 31 -25.62 -8.49 40.38
CA ALA A 31 -25.56 -9.34 41.59
C ALA A 31 -25.00 -10.78 41.51
N ILE A 32 -24.75 -11.33 42.72
CA ILE A 32 -24.17 -12.65 43.08
C ILE A 32 -22.63 -12.71 42.98
N VAL A 33 -21.81 -12.81 44.06
CA VAL A 33 -22.02 -12.60 45.52
C VAL A 33 -20.74 -11.96 46.10
N ALA A 34 -20.84 -11.10 47.12
CA ALA A 34 -19.69 -10.70 47.93
C ALA A 34 -20.06 -10.51 49.42
N SER A 35 -19.83 -11.54 50.26
CA SER A 35 -19.56 -11.47 51.71
C SER A 35 -19.58 -12.86 52.37
N PHE A 36 -18.51 -13.21 53.09
CA PHE A 36 -18.61 -14.07 54.28
C PHE A 36 -17.45 -13.76 55.25
N CYS A 37 -17.61 -14.13 56.53
CA CYS A 37 -16.80 -13.70 57.69
C CYS A 37 -15.27 -13.84 57.51
N PHE A 38 -14.39 -12.95 57.98
CA PHE A 38 -14.28 -12.20 59.25
C PHE A 38 -13.67 -13.01 60.42
N SER A 39 -12.56 -12.49 60.97
CA SER A 39 -11.83 -12.85 62.21
C SER A 39 -10.98 -14.14 62.26
N LEU A 40 -9.65 -13.96 62.29
CA LEU A 40 -8.72 -14.29 63.40
C LEU A 40 -7.37 -13.58 63.05
N ALA A 41 -6.88 -12.54 63.73
CA ALA A 41 -6.44 -12.38 65.13
C ALA A 41 -4.95 -12.77 65.37
N GLY A 42 -4.13 -11.81 65.82
CA GLY A 42 -2.67 -11.94 66.05
C GLY A 42 -1.84 -11.54 64.82
N PHE A 43 -0.68 -10.87 64.93
CA PHE A 43 0.09 -10.42 66.11
C PHE A 43 0.80 -9.07 65.80
N CYS A 44 1.23 -8.32 66.81
CA CYS A 44 1.86 -6.99 66.68
C CYS A 44 2.98 -6.81 67.73
N LEU A 45 3.85 -5.78 67.57
CA LEU A 45 5.09 -5.52 68.35
C LEU A 45 6.20 -6.56 68.01
N GLU A 46 7.52 -6.30 68.04
CA GLU A 46 8.39 -5.15 68.37
C GLU A 46 9.77 -5.42 67.66
N HIS A 47 10.75 -4.54 67.37
CA HIS A 47 11.07 -3.12 67.64
C HIS A 47 11.92 -2.56 66.45
N PRO A 48 12.05 -1.23 66.21
CA PRO A 48 12.72 -0.71 65.00
C PRO A 48 14.25 -0.64 65.11
N ARG A 49 14.95 -0.51 63.97
CA ARG A 49 16.30 0.07 63.94
C ARG A 49 16.47 1.13 62.84
N ARG A 50 16.81 2.34 63.28
CA ARG A 50 16.91 3.58 62.53
C ARG A 50 18.35 3.81 62.05
N THR A 51 18.56 3.97 60.75
CA THR A 51 19.75 4.62 60.18
C THR A 51 19.29 5.60 59.10
N GLN A 52 19.44 6.90 59.35
CA GLN A 52 19.06 7.98 58.43
C GLN A 52 20.31 8.57 57.77
N PHE A 53 20.34 8.57 56.44
CA PHE A 53 21.01 9.54 55.56
C PHE A 53 20.19 9.51 54.25
N SER A 54 19.50 10.56 53.77
CA SER A 54 19.95 11.88 53.32
C SER A 54 21.14 11.80 52.34
N THR A 55 21.06 12.27 51.10
CA THR A 55 20.06 13.18 50.47
C THR A 55 20.22 13.14 48.96
N MET A 56 19.17 13.54 48.21
CA MET A 56 19.20 14.01 46.81
C MET A 56 19.66 12.95 45.78
N ALA A 57 18.76 12.46 44.91
CA ALA A 57 18.18 13.14 43.74
C ALA A 57 19.08 13.05 42.50
N ASP A 58 18.81 12.03 41.68
CA ASP A 58 19.00 12.07 40.22
C ASP A 58 17.83 11.31 39.58
N ALA A 59 16.89 12.06 39.01
CA ALA A 59 15.81 11.47 38.22
C ALA A 59 16.37 11.15 36.83
N ALA A 60 16.79 9.91 36.61
CA ALA A 60 17.27 9.44 35.33
C ALA A 60 16.12 9.42 34.31
N GLU A 61 15.84 10.57 33.67
CA GLU A 61 14.89 10.66 32.57
C GLU A 61 15.36 9.77 31.43
N VAL A 62 14.63 8.68 31.19
CA VAL A 62 14.77 7.89 29.97
C VAL A 62 14.21 8.75 28.85
N GLU A 63 15.07 9.53 28.19
CA GLU A 63 14.69 10.29 26.99
C GLU A 63 14.09 9.34 25.95
N ILE A 64 12.76 9.35 25.83
CA ILE A 64 12.05 8.67 24.75
C ILE A 64 12.36 9.44 23.48
N ALA A 65 13.44 9.01 22.81
CA ALA A 65 14.00 9.65 21.62
C ALA A 65 12.93 9.83 20.53
N GLN A 66 12.33 11.03 20.51
CA GLN A 66 11.22 11.40 19.64
C GLN A 66 11.57 11.02 18.19
N PRO A 67 10.80 10.15 17.52
CA PRO A 67 11.15 9.65 16.20
C PRO A 67 11.20 10.83 15.22
N LYS A 68 12.42 11.20 14.79
CA LYS A 68 12.72 12.41 14.02
C LYS A 68 11.69 12.60 12.91
N LYS A 69 10.82 13.61 13.07
CA LYS A 69 9.70 13.91 12.16
C LYS A 69 10.26 14.02 10.74
N ARG A 70 9.98 13.01 9.91
CA ARG A 70 10.51 12.94 8.54
C ARG A 70 9.92 14.11 7.76
N THR A 71 10.75 15.10 7.45
CA THR A 71 10.35 16.26 6.66
C THR A 71 9.83 15.77 5.31
N PHE A 72 8.64 16.22 4.93
CA PHE A 72 8.06 15.88 3.62
C PHE A 72 8.92 16.53 2.55
N LYS A 73 9.72 15.72 1.85
CA LYS A 73 10.50 16.19 0.71
C LYS A 73 9.52 16.49 -0.43
N LYS A 74 9.46 17.75 -0.85
CA LYS A 74 8.81 18.11 -2.12
C LYS A 74 9.46 17.28 -3.24
N PHE A 75 8.63 16.72 -4.11
CA PHE A 75 9.11 15.94 -5.23
C PHE A 75 9.24 16.84 -6.46
N THR A 76 10.47 16.98 -6.95
CA THR A 76 10.83 17.83 -8.07
C THR A 76 11.51 16.96 -9.14
N PHE A 77 10.90 16.83 -10.32
CA PHE A 77 11.44 16.08 -11.45
C PHE A 77 12.25 17.02 -12.34
N ARG A 78 13.58 16.86 -12.35
CA ARG A 78 14.50 17.64 -13.23
C ARG A 78 14.41 19.17 -13.07
N GLY A 79 13.98 19.65 -11.90
CA GLY A 79 13.75 21.08 -11.62
C GLY A 79 12.29 21.53 -11.73
N VAL A 80 11.37 20.66 -12.17
CA VAL A 80 9.93 20.95 -12.24
C VAL A 80 9.18 20.25 -11.09
N ASP A 81 8.38 20.99 -10.35
CA ASP A 81 7.57 20.46 -9.23
C ASP A 81 6.33 19.67 -9.72
N LEU A 82 5.82 18.79 -8.85
CA LEU A 82 4.73 17.86 -9.17
C LEU A 82 3.48 18.52 -9.78
N ASP A 83 3.07 19.67 -9.27
CA ASP A 83 1.84 20.34 -9.72
C ASP A 83 2.03 20.91 -11.13
N ALA A 84 3.17 21.56 -11.39
CA ALA A 84 3.53 22.05 -12.72
C ALA A 84 3.64 20.91 -13.76
N LEU A 85 4.07 19.70 -13.38
CA LEU A 85 4.09 18.52 -14.26
C LEU A 85 2.70 18.01 -14.69
N LEU A 86 1.62 18.46 -14.04
CA LEU A 86 0.24 18.13 -14.42
C LEU A 86 -0.34 19.13 -15.43
N ASP A 87 0.09 20.40 -15.35
CA ASP A 87 -0.34 21.48 -16.24
C ASP A 87 0.53 21.60 -17.51
N THR A 88 1.78 21.09 -17.46
CA THR A 88 2.72 21.06 -18.60
C THR A 88 2.16 20.28 -19.80
N SER A 89 2.37 20.78 -21.03
CA SER A 89 1.89 20.10 -22.23
C SER A 89 2.57 18.75 -22.46
N MET A 90 1.92 17.86 -23.22
CA MET A 90 2.47 16.53 -23.49
C MET A 90 3.76 16.56 -24.33
N ASP A 91 3.97 17.60 -25.14
CA ASP A 91 5.16 17.72 -25.99
C ASP A 91 6.37 18.22 -25.19
N GLU A 92 6.18 19.24 -24.34
CA GLU A 92 7.19 19.70 -23.36
C GLU A 92 7.59 18.58 -22.38
N LEU A 93 6.60 17.85 -21.84
CA LEU A 93 6.83 16.69 -20.97
C LEU A 93 7.66 15.59 -21.68
N VAL A 94 7.51 15.45 -22.99
CA VAL A 94 8.26 14.50 -23.82
C VAL A 94 9.72 14.91 -24.02
N GLU A 95 10.05 16.19 -23.94
CA GLU A 95 11.44 16.67 -23.92
C GLU A 95 12.15 16.37 -22.61
N LEU A 96 11.45 16.57 -21.47
CA LEU A 96 11.93 16.27 -20.13
C LEU A 96 12.19 14.76 -19.91
N PHE A 97 11.54 13.87 -20.68
CA PHE A 97 11.73 12.44 -20.55
C PHE A 97 13.04 11.91 -21.17
N HIS A 98 13.52 10.78 -20.62
CA HIS A 98 14.70 10.09 -21.13
C HIS A 98 14.51 9.62 -22.59
N ALA A 99 15.60 9.56 -23.37
CA ALA A 99 15.56 9.36 -24.83
C ALA A 99 14.73 8.14 -25.30
N ARG A 100 14.70 7.04 -24.54
CA ARG A 100 13.90 5.84 -24.84
C ARG A 100 12.39 6.08 -24.70
N ALA A 101 11.96 6.89 -23.73
CA ALA A 101 10.59 7.34 -23.58
C ALA A 101 10.22 8.36 -24.67
N ARG A 102 11.06 9.37 -24.91
CA ARG A 102 10.88 10.36 -26.01
C ARG A 102 10.67 9.67 -27.37
N ARG A 103 11.57 8.75 -27.74
CA ARG A 103 11.46 7.89 -28.95
C ARG A 103 10.17 7.06 -29.00
N ARG A 104 9.58 6.69 -27.85
CA ARG A 104 8.31 5.95 -27.78
C ARG A 104 7.12 6.87 -28.02
N PHE A 105 7.09 8.06 -27.42
CA PHE A 105 6.02 9.05 -27.65
C PHE A 105 6.04 9.58 -29.09
N GLN A 106 7.22 9.91 -29.63
CA GLN A 106 7.42 10.32 -31.03
C GLN A 106 6.96 9.24 -32.05
N ARG A 107 6.93 7.97 -31.66
CA ARG A 107 6.41 6.84 -32.46
C ARG A 107 4.91 6.57 -32.28
N GLY A 108 4.21 7.40 -31.52
CA GLY A 108 2.78 7.33 -31.28
C GLY A 108 2.35 6.37 -30.15
N LEU A 109 1.35 6.78 -29.39
CA LEU A 109 0.61 5.94 -28.46
C LEU A 109 -0.39 5.06 -29.23
N LYS A 110 -0.24 3.73 -29.16
CA LYS A 110 -1.26 2.80 -29.70
C LYS A 110 -2.57 2.90 -28.89
N ARG A 111 -3.70 2.50 -29.50
CA ARG A 111 -5.04 2.52 -28.86
C ARG A 111 -5.09 1.87 -27.46
N LYS A 112 -4.36 0.77 -27.24
CA LYS A 112 -4.33 0.05 -25.95
C LYS A 112 -3.79 0.93 -24.78
N PRO A 113 -2.60 1.55 -24.87
CA PRO A 113 -2.16 2.63 -23.98
C PRO A 113 -3.20 3.71 -23.65
N MET A 114 -3.88 4.28 -24.67
CA MET A 114 -4.87 5.34 -24.44
C MET A 114 -6.10 4.83 -23.67
N ALA A 115 -6.54 3.59 -23.94
CA ALA A 115 -7.62 2.96 -23.20
C ALA A 115 -7.28 2.75 -21.72
N LEU A 116 -6.01 2.47 -21.39
CA LEU A 116 -5.56 2.37 -19.98
C LEU A 116 -5.64 3.74 -19.28
N ILE A 117 -5.18 4.81 -19.92
CA ILE A 117 -5.29 6.18 -19.38
C ILE A 117 -6.77 6.54 -19.14
N LYS A 118 -7.66 6.27 -20.10
CA LYS A 118 -9.11 6.49 -19.93
C LYS A 118 -9.71 5.72 -18.74
N LYS A 119 -9.30 4.47 -18.51
CA LYS A 119 -9.72 3.68 -17.34
C LYS A 119 -9.21 4.27 -16.02
N LEU A 120 -7.96 4.72 -15.96
CA LEU A 120 -7.38 5.33 -14.76
C LEU A 120 -8.02 6.68 -14.44
N ARG A 121 -8.30 7.52 -15.46
CA ARG A 121 -9.07 8.76 -15.32
C ARG A 121 -10.53 8.53 -14.93
N LYS A 122 -11.09 7.33 -15.18
CA LYS A 122 -12.39 6.92 -14.66
C LYS A 122 -12.28 6.56 -13.17
N ALA A 123 -11.43 5.60 -12.81
CA ALA A 123 -11.24 5.14 -11.42
C ALA A 123 -10.85 6.28 -10.44
N LYS A 124 -10.02 7.24 -10.90
CA LYS A 124 -9.62 8.42 -10.09
C LYS A 124 -10.75 9.46 -9.89
N ARG A 125 -11.89 9.35 -10.59
CA ARG A 125 -13.12 10.15 -10.37
C ARG A 125 -14.15 9.44 -9.51
N GLU A 126 -14.13 8.11 -9.51
CA GLU A 126 -15.09 7.28 -8.77
C GLU A 126 -14.62 6.93 -7.35
N ALA A 127 -13.32 7.12 -7.07
CA ALA A 127 -12.77 6.97 -5.72
C ALA A 127 -13.26 8.09 -4.77
N PRO A 128 -13.71 7.77 -3.54
CA PRO A 128 -14.10 8.77 -2.56
C PRO A 128 -12.88 9.50 -2.00
N THR A 129 -13.08 10.73 -1.55
CA THR A 129 -12.02 11.64 -1.09
C THR A 129 -11.29 11.10 0.15
N GLY A 130 -10.12 10.49 -0.07
CA GLY A 130 -9.24 9.95 0.97
C GLY A 130 -8.89 8.47 0.78
N GLU A 131 -9.63 7.73 -0.05
CA GLU A 131 -9.36 6.31 -0.32
C GLU A 131 -8.51 6.11 -1.59
N LYS A 132 -7.98 4.89 -1.75
CA LYS A 132 -7.21 4.50 -2.94
C LYS A 132 -8.15 4.03 -4.06
N PRO A 133 -7.97 4.46 -5.32
CA PRO A 133 -8.85 4.08 -6.42
C PRO A 133 -8.74 2.59 -6.77
N GLU A 134 -9.80 2.05 -7.41
CA GLU A 134 -9.89 0.64 -7.80
C GLU A 134 -8.65 0.18 -8.60
N PRO A 135 -8.03 -0.98 -8.25
CA PRO A 135 -6.80 -1.46 -8.90
C PRO A 135 -7.03 -1.92 -10.35
N VAL A 136 -6.80 -1.01 -11.30
CA VAL A 136 -7.01 -1.27 -12.74
C VAL A 136 -6.01 -2.32 -13.26
N ARG A 137 -6.51 -3.51 -13.60
CA ARG A 137 -5.72 -4.65 -14.11
C ARG A 137 -5.26 -4.41 -15.56
N THR A 138 -3.97 -4.64 -15.83
CA THR A 138 -3.34 -4.43 -17.14
C THR A 138 -2.25 -5.47 -17.46
N HIS A 139 -2.14 -5.78 -18.76
CA HIS A 139 -1.05 -6.57 -19.33
C HIS A 139 0.04 -5.69 -19.98
N LEU A 140 -0.15 -4.35 -20.00
CA LEU A 140 0.70 -3.42 -20.74
C LEU A 140 1.99 -3.06 -19.97
N ARG A 141 2.90 -4.03 -19.82
CA ARG A 141 4.24 -3.82 -19.22
C ARG A 141 5.07 -2.74 -19.97
N ASN A 142 4.77 -2.50 -21.24
CA ASN A 142 5.43 -1.49 -22.08
C ASN A 142 4.85 -0.06 -21.96
N MET A 143 3.97 0.19 -20.99
CA MET A 143 3.48 1.54 -20.68
C MET A 143 4.52 2.32 -19.87
N ILE A 144 4.65 3.62 -20.18
CA ILE A 144 5.44 4.60 -19.42
C ILE A 144 4.50 5.27 -18.41
N ILE A 145 4.97 5.52 -17.19
CA ILE A 145 4.23 6.25 -16.16
C ILE A 145 4.21 7.75 -16.51
N VAL A 146 3.00 8.28 -16.67
CA VAL A 146 2.69 9.70 -16.97
C VAL A 146 2.20 10.36 -15.68
N PRO A 147 2.49 11.66 -15.41
CA PRO A 147 2.08 12.34 -14.17
C PRO A 147 0.59 12.20 -13.81
N GLU A 148 -0.33 12.20 -14.80
CA GLU A 148 -1.77 11.95 -14.58
C GLU A 148 -2.06 10.71 -13.70
N MET A 149 -1.23 9.67 -13.82
CA MET A 149 -1.43 8.36 -13.15
C MET A 149 -1.10 8.36 -11.66
N ILE A 150 -0.48 9.41 -11.12
CA ILE A 150 -0.02 9.45 -9.72
C ILE A 150 -1.21 9.32 -8.76
N GLY A 151 -1.02 8.51 -7.71
CA GLY A 151 -2.08 8.10 -6.79
C GLY A 151 -2.99 6.98 -7.30
N SER A 152 -2.85 6.54 -8.55
CA SER A 152 -3.59 5.37 -9.06
C SER A 152 -2.95 4.05 -8.60
N VAL A 153 -3.78 3.02 -8.41
CA VAL A 153 -3.32 1.64 -8.23
C VAL A 153 -3.46 0.88 -9.56
N ILE A 154 -2.37 0.24 -10.00
CA ILE A 154 -2.31 -0.48 -11.28
C ILE A 154 -1.92 -1.93 -11.03
N GLY A 155 -2.79 -2.87 -11.42
CA GLY A 155 -2.48 -4.30 -11.38
C GLY A 155 -1.67 -4.72 -12.61
N VAL A 156 -0.33 -4.83 -12.50
CA VAL A 156 0.55 -5.19 -13.62
C VAL A 156 0.75 -6.71 -13.67
N TYR A 157 0.35 -7.34 -14.79
CA TYR A 157 0.54 -8.79 -14.98
C TYR A 157 2.03 -9.19 -15.08
N ASN A 158 2.45 -10.14 -14.25
CA ASN A 158 3.84 -10.63 -14.21
C ASN A 158 4.08 -11.90 -15.07
N GLY A 159 3.02 -12.61 -15.47
CA GLY A 159 3.10 -13.92 -16.13
C GLY A 159 2.23 -15.00 -15.46
N LYS A 160 1.92 -14.84 -14.17
CA LYS A 160 1.03 -15.72 -13.36
C LYS A 160 0.01 -14.94 -12.52
N THR A 161 0.38 -13.78 -11.99
CA THR A 161 -0.48 -12.94 -11.13
C THR A 161 -0.44 -11.46 -11.56
N PHE A 162 -1.42 -10.69 -11.09
CA PHE A 162 -1.42 -9.23 -11.22
C PHE A 162 -0.80 -8.65 -9.95
N ASN A 163 0.41 -8.07 -10.06
CA ASN A 163 1.03 -7.35 -8.96
C ASN A 163 0.39 -5.97 -8.85
N GLN A 164 -0.20 -5.64 -7.71
CA GLN A 164 -0.74 -4.30 -7.47
C GLN A 164 0.43 -3.34 -7.22
N VAL A 165 0.54 -2.29 -8.04
CA VAL A 165 1.56 -1.24 -7.96
C VAL A 165 0.85 0.09 -7.72
N GLU A 166 1.15 0.72 -6.58
CA GLU A 166 0.69 2.07 -6.25
C GLU A 166 1.66 3.10 -6.84
N ILE A 167 1.17 3.98 -7.72
CA ILE A 167 2.02 4.89 -8.50
C ILE A 167 2.44 6.11 -7.67
N LYS A 168 3.70 6.11 -7.25
CA LYS A 168 4.37 7.23 -6.58
C LYS A 168 4.96 8.24 -7.57
N PRO A 169 5.14 9.53 -7.19
CA PRO A 169 5.84 10.53 -8.02
C PRO A 169 7.26 10.09 -8.43
N GLU A 170 7.97 9.38 -7.56
CA GLU A 170 9.30 8.81 -7.80
C GLU A 170 9.37 7.86 -9.01
N MET A 171 8.22 7.39 -9.52
CA MET A 171 8.13 6.45 -10.64
C MET A 171 7.88 7.12 -12.00
N ILE A 172 7.77 8.45 -12.07
CA ILE A 172 7.51 9.20 -13.31
C ILE A 172 8.57 8.87 -14.38
N GLY A 173 8.12 8.58 -15.60
CA GLY A 173 8.99 8.23 -16.74
C GLY A 173 9.47 6.78 -16.80
N HIS A 174 9.38 6.01 -15.71
CA HIS A 174 9.71 4.58 -15.73
C HIS A 174 8.64 3.74 -16.44
N TYR A 175 9.00 2.54 -16.89
CA TYR A 175 8.04 1.59 -17.48
C TYR A 175 7.37 0.72 -16.40
N LEU A 176 6.08 0.40 -16.59
CA LEU A 176 5.35 -0.54 -15.71
C LEU A 176 6.00 -1.93 -15.61
N ALA A 177 6.84 -2.32 -16.58
CA ALA A 177 7.64 -3.53 -16.53
C ALA A 177 8.59 -3.60 -15.34
N GLU A 178 9.16 -2.47 -14.92
CA GLU A 178 10.24 -2.39 -13.92
C GLU A 178 9.75 -2.74 -12.51
N PHE A 179 8.51 -2.36 -12.20
CA PHE A 179 7.85 -2.62 -10.92
C PHE A 179 7.21 -4.02 -10.80
N SER A 180 7.31 -4.84 -11.86
CA SER A 180 6.68 -6.17 -11.92
C SER A 180 7.68 -7.23 -12.41
N ILE A 181 8.41 -7.80 -11.45
CA ILE A 181 9.37 -8.89 -11.68
C ILE A 181 8.61 -10.14 -12.15
N SER A 182 8.98 -10.66 -13.32
CA SER A 182 8.31 -11.81 -13.97
C SER A 182 8.84 -13.19 -13.57
N TYR A 183 9.78 -13.26 -12.63
CA TYR A 183 10.34 -14.48 -12.08
C TYR A 183 10.45 -14.37 -10.55
N LYS A 184 10.57 -15.50 -9.85
CA LYS A 184 10.90 -15.51 -8.42
C LYS A 184 12.43 -15.47 -8.27
N PRO A 185 13.03 -14.51 -7.55
CA PRO A 185 14.48 -14.48 -7.37
C PRO A 185 14.93 -15.74 -6.61
N VAL A 186 15.83 -16.50 -7.21
CA VAL A 186 16.38 -17.73 -6.62
C VAL A 186 17.39 -17.33 -5.55
N LYS A 187 17.06 -17.62 -4.28
CA LYS A 187 18.04 -17.63 -3.21
C LYS A 187 18.67 -19.03 -3.18
N HIS A 188 19.93 -19.12 -3.56
CA HIS A 188 20.68 -20.37 -3.40
C HIS A 188 20.83 -20.68 -1.90
N GLY A 189 20.40 -21.87 -1.49
CA GLY A 189 20.65 -22.39 -0.15
C GLY A 189 22.09 -22.85 0.02
N ARG A 190 22.39 -23.48 1.16
CA ARG A 190 23.66 -24.23 1.31
C ARG A 190 23.73 -25.34 0.24
N PRO A 191 24.88 -25.56 -0.41
CA PRO A 191 25.09 -26.72 -1.28
C PRO A 191 25.09 -28.04 -0.46
N GLY A 192 23.92 -28.63 -0.27
CA GLY A 192 23.74 -29.92 0.43
C GLY A 192 22.27 -30.21 0.71
N ILE A 193 21.86 -31.48 0.51
CA ILE A 193 20.49 -32.00 0.63
C ILE A 193 19.46 -31.20 -0.20
N GLY A 194 19.16 -31.68 -1.41
CA GLY A 194 18.10 -31.17 -2.28
C GLY A 194 18.58 -30.34 -3.49
N ALA A 195 19.87 -29.98 -3.57
CA ALA A 195 20.41 -29.13 -4.63
C ALA A 195 20.68 -29.85 -5.96
N THR A 196 20.97 -31.16 -5.93
CA THR A 196 21.18 -32.02 -7.12
C THR A 196 20.10 -33.09 -7.21
N HIS A 197 19.81 -33.58 -8.42
CA HIS A 197 18.81 -34.64 -8.62
C HIS A 197 19.13 -35.92 -7.82
N SER A 198 20.41 -36.22 -7.61
CA SER A 198 20.90 -37.33 -6.78
C SER A 198 20.57 -37.18 -5.29
N SER A 199 20.44 -35.96 -4.78
CA SER A 199 20.19 -35.69 -3.35
C SER A 199 18.71 -35.76 -2.93
N ARG A 200 17.82 -36.19 -3.85
CA ARG A 200 16.38 -36.33 -3.61
C ARG A 200 15.99 -37.66 -2.95
N PHE A 201 16.88 -38.65 -2.99
CA PHE A 201 16.71 -39.96 -2.37
C PHE A 201 17.78 -40.16 -1.28
N ILE A 202 17.59 -39.48 -0.15
CA ILE A 202 18.28 -39.80 1.10
C ILE A 202 17.25 -40.52 1.96
N PRO A 203 17.35 -41.84 2.16
CA PRO A 203 16.49 -42.54 3.09
C PRO A 203 16.84 -42.06 4.51
N LEU A 204 15.93 -41.28 5.10
CA LEU A 204 15.96 -41.00 6.53
C LEU A 204 15.70 -42.31 7.29
N LYS A 205 16.37 -42.48 8.43
CA LYS A 205 16.27 -43.64 9.31
C LYS A 205 15.77 -43.20 10.69
#